data_AF-A0A2V6IND0-F1
#
_entry.id   AF-A0A2V6IND0-F1
#
_cell.length_a   1.000
_cell.length_b   1.000
_cell.length_c   1.000
_cell.angle_alpha   90.00
_cell.angle_beta   90.00
_cell.angle_gamma   90.00
#
_symmetry.space_group_name_H-M   'P 1'
#
loop_
_entity.id
_entity.type
_entity.pdbx_description
1 polymer ?
#
loop_
_entity_poly.entity_id
_entity_poly.type
_entity_poly.pdbx_seq_one_letter_code
_entity_poly.pdbx_strand_id
1 'polypeptide(L)'
;MGFQSFQDLEVWQRGCRLAVDVFQTFASCRNFTMQDQVQRSALSIPCNVAEGYERNSNKEFVRFLNISKGSVFHVQYRNDLPRNRNAFVLNPES
;
A
#
# COMPACT_ATOMS: atom_id res chain seq x y z
N MET A 1 -19.83 -10.26 18.21
CA MET A 1 -20.09 -10.51 16.78
C MET A 1 -18.74 -10.81 16.16
N GLY A 2 -18.49 -12.06 15.74
CA GLY A 2 -17.25 -12.40 15.04
C GLY A 2 -17.29 -11.86 13.62
N PHE A 3 -16.14 -11.48 13.07
CA PHE A 3 -16.01 -11.19 11.65
C PHE A 3 -16.46 -12.43 10.86
N GLN A 4 -17.35 -12.27 9.88
CA GLN A 4 -17.83 -13.36 9.03
C GLN A 4 -17.07 -13.41 7.71
N SER A 5 -16.50 -12.28 7.29
CA SER A 5 -15.70 -12.14 6.08
C SER A 5 -14.53 -11.17 6.32
N PHE A 6 -13.47 -11.29 5.51
CA PHE A 6 -12.38 -10.30 5.49
C PHE A 6 -12.88 -8.89 5.17
N GLN A 7 -14.05 -8.77 4.52
CA GLN A 7 -14.69 -7.50 4.19
C GLN A 7 -15.18 -6.72 5.43
N ASP A 8 -15.40 -7.43 6.54
CA ASP A 8 -15.77 -6.82 7.82
C ASP A 8 -14.55 -6.19 8.52
N LEU A 9 -13.33 -6.51 8.07
CA LEU A 9 -12.11 -5.98 8.65
C LEU A 9 -11.93 -4.51 8.24
N GLU A 10 -11.87 -3.62 9.23
CA GLU A 10 -11.63 -2.19 8.99
C GLU A 10 -10.32 -1.96 8.23
N VAL A 11 -9.28 -2.75 8.52
CA VAL A 11 -7.99 -2.66 7.82
C VAL A 11 -8.10 -3.02 6.33
N TRP A 12 -8.95 -3.97 5.95
CA TRP A 12 -9.24 -4.29 4.55
C TRP A 12 -9.95 -3.11 3.87
N GLN A 13 -10.99 -2.57 4.51
CA GLN A 13 -11.75 -1.44 3.97
C GLN A 13 -10.87 -0.19 3.77
N ARG A 14 -9.98 0.09 4.72
CA ARG A 14 -8.99 1.17 4.63
C ARG A 14 -7.98 0.91 3.51
N GLY A 15 -7.53 -0.33 3.34
CA GLY A 15 -6.66 -0.73 2.22
C GLY A 15 -7.32 -0.51 0.86
N CYS A 16 -8.59 -0.88 0.71
CA CYS A 16 -9.35 -0.63 -0.51
C CYS A 16 -9.50 0.87 -0.81
N ARG A 17 -9.83 1.70 0.20
CA ARG A 17 -9.91 3.15 0.01
C ARG A 17 -8.58 3.75 -0.43
N LEU A 18 -7.47 3.35 0.21
CA LEU A 18 -6.13 3.78 -0.18
C LEU A 18 -5.81 3.38 -1.63
N ALA A 19 -6.16 2.16 -2.05
CA ALA A 19 -5.97 1.73 -3.42
C ALA A 19 -6.75 2.61 -4.40
N VAL A 20 -8.02 2.91 -4.12
CA VAL A 20 -8.82 3.81 -4.96
C VAL A 20 -8.18 5.21 -5.06
N ASP A 21 -7.78 5.79 -3.93
CA ASP A 21 -7.17 7.13 -3.89
C ASP A 21 -5.85 7.17 -4.70
N VAL A 22 -5.04 6.11 -4.60
CA VAL A 22 -3.82 5.95 -5.39
C VAL A 22 -4.12 5.88 -6.89
N PHE A 23 -5.10 5.08 -7.30
CA PHE A 23 -5.48 4.98 -8.71
C PHE A 23 -5.95 6.32 -9.27
N GLN A 24 -6.75 7.06 -8.50
CA GLN A 24 -7.23 8.40 -8.88
C GLN A 24 -6.08 9.42 -8.95
N THR A 25 -5.19 9.43 -7.96
CA THR A 25 -4.05 10.36 -7.90
C THR A 25 -3.09 10.17 -9.07
N PHE A 26 -2.87 8.91 -9.50
CA PHE A 26 -1.96 8.60 -10.61
C PHE A 26 -2.66 8.53 -11.97
N ALA A 27 -3.97 8.77 -12.07
CA ALA A 27 -4.69 8.68 -13.34
C ALA A 27 -4.14 9.61 -14.44
N SER A 28 -3.57 10.76 -14.04
CA SER A 28 -2.94 11.75 -14.93
C SER A 28 -1.41 11.63 -15.01
N CYS A 29 -0.80 10.65 -14.31
CA CYS A 29 0.63 10.44 -14.33
C CYS A 29 1.08 9.87 -15.67
N ARG A 30 2.03 10.55 -16.36
CA ARG A 30 2.59 10.08 -17.64
C ARG A 30 3.72 9.07 -17.49
N ASN A 31 4.20 8.83 -16.26
CA ASN A 31 5.20 7.81 -15.99
C ASN A 31 4.52 6.48 -15.65
N PHE A 32 4.24 5.70 -16.68
CA PHE A 32 3.53 4.42 -16.57
C PHE A 32 4.27 3.40 -15.68
N THR A 33 5.60 3.40 -15.67
CA THR A 33 6.39 2.52 -14.79
C THR A 33 6.19 2.88 -13.32
N MET A 34 6.18 4.17 -12.99
CA MET A 34 5.93 4.63 -11.62
C MET A 34 4.48 4.37 -11.21
N GLN A 35 3.53 4.65 -12.12
CA GLN A 35 2.11 4.39 -11.92
C GLN A 35 1.86 2.90 -11.61
N ASP A 36 2.36 1.98 -12.45
CA ASP A 36 2.20 0.54 -12.26
C ASP A 36 2.71 0.09 -10.88
N GLN A 37 3.92 0.51 -10.51
CA GLN A 37 4.53 0.11 -9.25
C GLN A 37 3.74 0.60 -8.04
N VAL A 38 3.27 1.84 -8.06
CA VAL A 38 2.52 2.43 -6.94
C VAL A 38 1.12 1.81 -6.84
N GLN A 39 0.44 1.63 -7.97
CA GLN A 39 -0.87 0.98 -8.02
C GLN A 39 -0.81 -0.47 -7.53
N ARG A 40 0.21 -1.23 -7.94
CA ARG A 40 0.42 -2.62 -7.48
C ARG A 40 0.75 -2.70 -5.99
N SER A 41 1.57 -1.79 -5.47
CA SER A 41 1.83 -1.72 -4.02
C SER A 41 0.58 -1.35 -3.22
N ALA A 42 -0.29 -0.49 -3.74
CA ALA A 42 -1.53 -0.13 -3.06
C ALA A 42 -2.55 -1.29 -3.06
N LEU A 43 -2.67 -2.01 -4.19
CA LEU A 43 -3.54 -3.19 -4.32
C LEU A 43 -3.08 -4.37 -3.46
N SER A 44 -1.78 -4.53 -3.22
CA SER A 44 -1.28 -5.66 -2.43
C SER A 44 -1.77 -5.63 -0.98
N ILE A 45 -2.07 -4.44 -0.43
CA ILE A 45 -2.53 -4.26 0.96
C ILE A 45 -3.85 -4.99 1.24
N PRO A 46 -4.98 -4.69 0.57
CA PRO A 46 -6.23 -5.41 0.80
C PRO A 46 -6.14 -6.88 0.38
N CYS A 47 -5.35 -7.24 -0.65
CA CYS A 47 -5.14 -8.64 -1.03
C CYS A 47 -4.45 -9.45 0.07
N ASN A 48 -3.39 -8.91 0.67
CA ASN A 48 -2.68 -9.56 1.77
C ASN A 48 -3.55 -9.70 3.01
N VAL A 49 -4.41 -8.71 3.30
CA VAL A 49 -5.36 -8.78 4.42
C VAL A 49 -6.40 -9.88 4.18
N ALA A 50 -6.95 -9.97 2.97
CA ALA A 50 -7.91 -11.01 2.61
C ALA A 50 -7.27 -12.41 2.66
N GLU A 51 -6.08 -12.58 2.07
CA GLU A 51 -5.36 -13.86 2.09
C GLU A 51 -5.01 -14.26 3.53
N GLY A 52 -4.55 -13.32 4.36
CA GLY A 52 -4.22 -13.59 5.75
C GLY A 52 -5.44 -13.94 6.61
N TYR A 53 -6.64 -13.44 6.28
CA TYR A 53 -7.88 -13.76 6.99
C TYR A 53 -8.38 -15.17 6.64
N GLU A 54 -8.29 -15.57 5.37
CA GLU A 54 -8.63 -16.92 4.91
C GLU A 54 -7.69 -17.98 5.50
N ARG A 55 -6.48 -17.59 5.92
CA ARG A 55 -5.57 -18.48 6.64
C ARG A 55 -5.89 -18.50 8.13
N ASN A 56 -6.40 -19.63 8.60
CA ASN A 56 -6.82 -19.93 9.98
C ASN A 56 -5.71 -19.88 11.06
N SER A 57 -4.70 -19.01 10.95
CA SER A 57 -3.63 -18.84 11.93
C SER A 57 -3.30 -17.37 12.18
N ASN A 58 -3.49 -16.93 13.43
CA ASN A 58 -3.17 -15.57 13.88
C ASN A 58 -1.71 -15.16 13.59
N LYS A 59 -0.76 -16.12 13.58
CA LYS A 59 0.64 -15.84 13.23
C LYS A 59 0.81 -15.46 11.76
N GLU A 60 0.08 -16.11 10.85
CA GLU A 60 0.13 -15.78 9.42
C GLU A 60 -0.57 -14.44 9.16
N PHE A 61 -1.70 -14.18 9.82
CA PHE A 61 -2.39 -12.90 9.74
C PHE A 61 -1.49 -11.72 10.12
N VAL A 62 -0.75 -11.81 11.24
CA VAL A 62 0.23 -10.79 11.66
C VAL A 62 1.35 -10.59 10.62
N ARG A 63 1.81 -11.68 9.99
CA ARG A 63 2.81 -11.60 8.91
C ARG A 63 2.29 -10.81 7.71
N PHE A 64 1.06 -11.07 7.26
CA PHE A 64 0.45 -10.35 6.15
C PHE A 64 0.17 -8.87 6.47
N LEU A 65 -0.12 -8.54 7.74
CA LEU A 65 -0.21 -7.15 8.19
C LEU A 65 1.14 -6.42 8.12
N ASN A 66 2.24 -7.10 8.48
CA ASN A 66 3.59 -6.52 8.35
C ASN A 66 3.98 -6.26 6.89
N ILE A 67 3.62 -7.16 5.96
CA ILE A 67 3.83 -6.97 4.51
C ILE A 67 3.01 -5.77 4.01
N SER A 68 1.76 -5.65 4.47
CA SER A 68 0.89 -4.53 4.15
C SER A 68 1.48 -3.20 4.63
N LYS A 69 2.03 -3.17 5.85
CA LYS A 69 2.72 -1.99 6.40
C LYS A 69 3.94 -1.57 5.58
N GLY A 70 4.75 -2.53 5.11
CA GLY A 70 5.86 -2.24 4.20
C GLY A 70 5.39 -1.61 2.88
N SER A 71 4.29 -2.11 2.32
CA SER A 71 3.73 -1.58 1.06
C SER A 71 3.27 -0.12 1.18
N VAL A 72 2.73 0.30 2.34
CA VAL A 72 2.35 1.69 2.61
C VAL A 72 3.56 2.63 2.54
N PHE A 73 4.71 2.22 3.07
CA PHE A 73 5.93 3.02 3.04
C PHE A 73 6.42 3.26 1.61
N HIS A 74 6.36 2.24 0.74
CA HIS A 74 6.70 2.38 -0.67
C HIS A 74 5.76 3.35 -1.42
N VAL A 75 4.46 3.33 -1.11
CA VAL A 75 3.46 4.26 -1.67
C VAL A 75 3.75 5.69 -1.19
N GLN A 76 4.01 5.90 0.10
CA GLN A 76 4.35 7.23 0.65
C GLN A 76 5.64 7.79 0.07
N TYR A 77 6.73 7.04 0.11
CA TYR A 77 8.02 7.46 -0.44
C TYR A 77 7.92 7.85 -1.93
N ARG A 78 7.14 7.09 -2.72
CA ARG A 78 6.93 7.43 -4.13
C ARG A 78 6.03 8.65 -4.33
N ASN A 79 5.04 8.89 -3.47
CA ASN A 79 4.22 10.11 -3.53
C ASN A 79 5.01 11.38 -3.21
N ASP A 80 6.05 11.26 -2.37
CA ASP A 80 6.91 12.38 -2.00
C ASP A 80 7.92 12.73 -3.10
N LEU A 81 8.41 11.77 -3.87
CA LEU A 81 9.35 11.99 -4.99
C LEU A 81 8.91 13.06 -6.03
N PRO A 82 7.68 13.04 -6.58
CA PRO A 82 7.22 14.07 -7.50
C PRO A 82 6.91 15.41 -6.80
N ARG A 83 6.58 15.41 -5.50
CA ARG A 83 6.40 16.64 -4.71
C ARG A 83 7.74 17.28 -4.33
N ASN A 84 8.80 16.49 -4.26
CA ASN A 84 10.08 16.88 -3.69
C ASN A 84 11.24 16.63 -4.67
N ARG A 85 11.07 17.01 -5.95
CA ARG A 85 12.16 17.00 -6.95
C ARG A 85 13.41 17.79 -6.53
N ASN A 86 13.31 18.64 -5.50
CA ASN A 86 14.42 19.44 -4.96
C ASN A 86 15.03 18.90 -3.65
N ALA A 87 14.52 17.80 -3.07
CA ALA A 87 15.01 17.30 -1.77
C ALA A 87 16.11 16.24 -1.85
N PHE A 88 16.48 15.78 -3.05
CA PHE A 88 17.60 14.87 -3.24
C PHE A 88 18.79 15.59 -3.88
N VAL A 89 19.25 16.66 -3.25
CA VAL A 89 20.70 16.92 -3.21
C VAL A 89 21.19 16.14 -2.00
N LEU A 90 21.51 14.86 -2.20
CA LEU A 90 22.37 14.16 -1.27
C LEU A 90 23.71 14.88 -1.33
N ASN A 91 23.97 15.71 -0.32
CA ASN A 91 25.29 16.31 -0.12
C ASN A 91 26.27 15.15 0.08
N PRO A 92 27.25 14.93 -0.82
CA PRO A 92 28.12 13.76 -0.77
C PRO A 92 29.32 13.94 0.17
N GLU A 93 29.22 14.73 1.24
CA GLU A 93 30.32 14.98 2.18
C GLU A 93 29.77 15.19 3.60
N SER A 94 29.78 14.11 4.41
CA SER A 94 29.88 14.15 5.88
C SER A 94 30.27 12.78 6.42
#